data_AF-A0A949FUA2-F1
#
_entry.id   AF-A0A949FUA2-F1
#
_cell.length_a   1.000
_cell.length_b   1.000
_cell.length_c   1.000
_cell.angle_alpha   90.00
_cell.angle_beta   90.00
_cell.angle_gamma   90.00
#
_symmetry.space_group_name_H-M   'P 1'
#
loop_
_entity.id
_entity.type
_entity.pdbx_description
1 polymer ?
#
loop_
_entity_poly.entity_id
_entity_poly.type
_entity_poly.pdbx_seq_one_letter_code
_entity_poly.pdbx_strand_id
1 'polypeptide(L)'
;MQTSNVTQKGQITVPSGIRRALGIRPGGKVRFTRKGHGVLVEAVDEPTVDSLFGVLKMPKGRGVADLDAAIEAAKARRGAALHRK
;
A
#
# COMPACT_ATOMS: atom_id res chain seq x y z
N MET A 1 6.29 -33.48 -7.89
CA MET A 1 6.09 -32.39 -8.86
C MET A 1 4.62 -32.00 -8.86
N GLN A 2 4.31 -30.71 -8.89
CA GLN A 2 2.94 -30.22 -9.08
C GLN A 2 2.88 -29.43 -10.38
N THR A 3 1.88 -29.69 -11.21
CA THR A 3 1.60 -28.95 -12.45
C THR A 3 0.28 -28.21 -12.33
N SER A 4 0.08 -27.17 -13.13
CA SER A 4 -1.16 -26.42 -13.17
C SER A 4 -1.43 -26.00 -14.61
N ASN A 5 -2.71 -26.01 -14.98
CA ASN A 5 -3.14 -25.65 -16.32
C ASN A 5 -3.22 -24.13 -16.46
N VAL A 6 -2.96 -23.66 -17.68
CA VAL A 6 -3.20 -22.28 -18.08
C VAL A 6 -4.67 -22.15 -18.48
N THR A 7 -5.39 -21.18 -17.93
CA THR A 7 -6.78 -20.91 -18.33
C THR A 7 -6.84 -20.26 -19.70
N GLN A 8 -8.03 -20.20 -20.33
CA GLN A 8 -8.22 -19.49 -21.60
C GLN A 8 -7.80 -18.02 -21.55
N LYS A 9 -7.81 -17.40 -20.37
CA LYS A 9 -7.40 -16.01 -20.15
C LYS A 9 -5.91 -15.86 -19.83
N GLY A 10 -5.13 -16.95 -19.92
CA GLY A 10 -3.70 -16.93 -19.63
C GLY A 10 -3.33 -16.94 -18.15
N GLN A 11 -4.28 -17.28 -17.25
CA GLN A 11 -4.00 -17.35 -15.80
C GLN A 11 -3.47 -18.73 -15.41
N ILE A 12 -2.60 -18.79 -14.41
CA ILE A 12 -2.10 -20.04 -13.83
C ILE A 12 -2.55 -20.10 -12.37
N THR A 13 -3.10 -21.25 -11.96
CA THR A 13 -3.47 -21.49 -10.57
C THR A 13 -2.23 -21.94 -9.78
N VAL A 14 -2.00 -21.34 -8.61
CA VAL A 14 -0.98 -21.83 -7.67
C VAL A 14 -1.64 -22.84 -6.70
N PRO A 15 -1.20 -24.10 -6.64
CA PRO A 15 -1.75 -25.10 -5.72
C PRO A 15 -1.69 -24.68 -4.24
N SER A 16 -2.63 -25.19 -3.43
CA SER A 16 -2.79 -24.77 -2.03
C SER A 16 -1.54 -25.01 -1.17
N GLY A 17 -0.82 -26.10 -1.37
CA GLY A 17 0.43 -26.39 -0.66
C GLY A 17 1.51 -25.34 -0.93
N ILE A 18 1.68 -24.96 -2.21
CA ILE A 18 2.66 -23.95 -2.62
C ILE A 18 2.26 -22.56 -2.09
N ARG A 19 0.98 -22.18 -2.17
CA ARG A 19 0.51 -20.90 -1.63
C ARG A 19 0.81 -20.75 -0.13
N ARG A 20 0.55 -21.79 0.67
CA ARG A 20 0.82 -21.78 2.11
C ARG A 20 2.31 -21.68 2.41
N ALA A 21 3.13 -22.44 1.69
CA ALA A 21 4.59 -22.41 1.86
C ALA A 21 5.20 -21.04 1.52
N LEU A 22 4.64 -20.34 0.52
CA LEU A 22 5.09 -19.01 0.10
C LEU A 22 4.36 -17.85 0.78
N GLY A 23 3.42 -18.11 1.70
CA GLY A 23 2.64 -17.06 2.36
C GLY A 23 1.69 -16.27 1.45
N ILE A 24 1.41 -16.75 0.23
CA ILE A 24 0.57 -16.04 -0.75
C ILE A 24 -0.90 -16.13 -0.33
N ARG A 25 -1.50 -14.97 -0.03
CA ARG A 25 -2.92 -14.83 0.29
C ARG A 25 -3.74 -14.46 -0.97
N PRO A 26 -5.04 -14.77 -1.02
CA PRO A 26 -5.92 -14.24 -2.08
C PRO A 26 -5.78 -12.72 -2.19
N GLY A 27 -5.59 -12.21 -3.41
CA GLY A 27 -5.34 -10.77 -3.66
C GLY A 27 -3.89 -10.32 -3.45
N GLY A 28 -3.03 -11.17 -2.88
CA GLY A 28 -1.61 -10.87 -2.68
C GLY A 28 -0.83 -10.77 -3.99
N LYS A 29 0.24 -9.98 -3.98
CA LYS A 29 1.11 -9.77 -5.14
C LYS A 29 2.20 -10.83 -5.22
N VAL A 30 2.56 -11.19 -6.45
CA VAL A 30 3.70 -12.06 -6.75
C VAL A 30 4.58 -11.40 -7.81
N ARG A 31 5.88 -11.69 -7.76
CA ARG A 31 6.87 -11.22 -8.72
C ARG A 31 7.22 -12.36 -9.65
N PHE A 32 7.18 -12.09 -10.95
CA PHE A 32 7.64 -13.01 -11.97
C PHE A 32 9.00 -12.53 -12.50
N THR A 33 10.00 -13.40 -12.39
CA THR A 33 11.35 -13.14 -12.90
C THR A 33 11.69 -14.20 -13.93
N ARG A 34 11.97 -13.81 -15.18
CA ARG A 34 12.35 -14.77 -16.22
C ARG A 34 13.76 -15.32 -15.94
N LYS A 35 13.92 -16.64 -15.96
CA LYS A 35 15.18 -17.36 -15.78
C LYS A 35 15.34 -18.37 -16.92
N GLY A 36 16.05 -17.98 -17.98
CA GLY A 36 16.25 -18.81 -19.17
C GLY A 36 14.92 -19.19 -19.84
N HIS A 37 14.63 -20.50 -19.88
CA HIS A 37 13.38 -21.07 -20.39
C HIS A 37 12.26 -21.14 -19.35
N GLY A 38 12.53 -20.75 -18.11
CA GLY A 38 11.56 -20.77 -17.02
C GLY A 38 11.27 -19.39 -16.44
N VAL A 39 10.42 -19.41 -15.41
CA VAL A 39 10.09 -18.24 -14.61
C VAL A 39 10.18 -18.61 -13.14
N LEU A 40 10.83 -17.74 -12.36
CA LEU A 40 10.82 -17.76 -10.92
C LEU A 40 9.63 -16.92 -10.44
N VAL A 41 8.84 -17.47 -9.52
CA VAL A 41 7.69 -16.79 -8.90
C VAL A 41 7.98 -16.62 -7.43
N GLU A 42 7.93 -15.37 -6.96
CA GLU A 42 8.22 -15.01 -5.58
C GLU A 42 7.02 -14.28 -4.97
N ALA A 43 6.72 -14.53 -3.69
CA ALA A 43 5.77 -13.69 -2.97
C ALA A 43 6.35 -12.28 -2.83
N VAL A 44 5.49 -11.27 -2.99
CA VAL A 44 5.89 -9.88 -2.71
C VAL A 44 5.33 -9.52 -1.36
N ASP A 45 6.23 -9.19 -0.43
CA ASP A 45 5.82 -8.62 0.85
C ASP A 45 5.08 -7.31 0.59
N GLU A 46 3.89 -7.18 1.18
CA GLU A 46 3.20 -5.91 1.18
C GLU A 46 3.93 -4.95 2.12
N PRO A 47 4.08 -3.67 1.72
CA PRO A 47 4.65 -2.66 2.60
C PRO A 47 3.89 -2.65 3.93
N THR A 48 4.59 -2.92 5.03
CA THR A 48 4.01 -2.83 6.38
C THR A 48 3.74 -1.36 6.74
N VAL A 49 2.93 -1.11 7.76
CA VAL A 49 2.74 0.26 8.28
C VAL A 49 4.10 0.90 8.60
N ASP A 50 5.05 0.10 9.09
CA ASP A 50 6.39 0.58 9.40
C ASP A 50 7.16 1.07 8.18
N SER A 51 6.93 0.47 7.01
CA SER A 51 7.55 0.91 5.75
C SER A 51 7.07 2.30 5.29
N LEU A 52 5.99 2.82 5.89
CA LEU A 52 5.47 4.16 5.61
C LEU A 52 6.13 5.24 6.49
N PHE A 53 6.84 4.88 7.56
CA PHE A 53 7.49 5.86 8.41
C PHE A 53 8.53 6.67 7.63
N GLY A 54 8.45 8.01 7.73
CA GLY A 54 9.38 8.93 7.08
C GLY A 54 9.12 9.22 5.59
N VAL A 55 8.11 8.59 4.97
CA VAL A 55 7.73 8.87 3.56
C VAL A 55 7.19 10.30 3.40
N LEU A 56 6.48 10.80 4.41
CA LEU A 56 5.95 12.16 4.41
C LEU A 56 7.05 13.17 4.83
N LYS A 57 7.50 13.98 3.86
CA LYS A 57 8.37 15.13 4.16
C LYS A 57 7.55 16.25 4.78
N MET A 58 7.83 16.57 6.04
CA MET A 58 7.30 17.78 6.63
C MET A 58 7.85 19.02 5.90
N PRO A 59 7.01 20.00 5.53
CA PRO A 59 7.48 21.28 5.01
C PRO A 59 8.44 21.92 6.00
N LYS A 60 9.65 22.28 5.53
CA LYS A 60 10.60 23.05 6.34
C LYS A 60 9.98 24.40 6.70
N GLY A 61 10.04 24.78 7.98
CA GLY A 61 9.59 26.10 8.45
C GLY A 61 8.20 26.13 9.10
N ARG A 62 7.47 25.01 9.17
CA ARG A 62 6.36 24.90 10.11
C ARG A 62 6.91 24.34 11.42
N GLY A 63 7.54 25.21 12.21
CA GLY A 63 7.72 24.94 13.65
C GLY A 63 6.37 24.63 14.28
N VAL A 64 6.34 24.08 15.50
CA VAL A 64 5.09 23.84 16.23
C VAL A 64 4.26 25.11 16.12
N ALA A 65 3.20 25.05 15.31
CA ALA A 65 2.27 26.16 15.24
C ALA A 65 1.77 26.31 16.66
N ASP A 66 1.74 27.54 17.18
CA ASP A 66 0.96 27.83 18.36
C ASP A 66 -0.43 27.27 18.09
N LEU A 67 -0.71 26.13 18.72
CA LEU A 67 -1.82 25.29 18.36
C LEU A 67 -3.11 26.02 18.72
N ASP A 68 -3.07 26.80 19.79
CA ASP A 68 -4.15 27.66 20.24
C ASP A 68 -4.42 28.75 19.20
N ALA A 69 -3.38 29.44 18.73
CA ALA A 69 -3.53 30.44 17.67
C ALA A 69 -4.08 29.83 16.36
N ALA A 70 -3.65 28.62 16.00
CA ALA A 70 -4.14 27.91 14.82
C ALA A 70 -5.61 27.48 14.96
N ILE A 71 -6.00 27.03 16.15
CA ILE A 71 -7.39 26.66 16.49
C ILE A 71 -8.29 27.89 16.42
N GLU A 72 -7.88 29.02 17.02
CA GLU A 72 -8.67 30.25 17.00
C GLU A 72 -8.83 30.81 15.57
N ALA A 73 -7.77 30.80 14.77
CA ALA A 73 -7.85 31.19 13.36
C ALA A 73 -8.81 30.28 12.55
N ALA A 74 -8.83 28.98 12.83
CA ALA A 74 -9.75 28.04 12.18
C ALA A 74 -11.22 28.29 12.61
N LYS A 75 -11.46 28.53 13.90
CA LYS A 75 -12.80 28.89 14.43
C LYS A 75 -13.32 30.19 13.79
N ALA A 76 -12.50 31.22 13.69
CA ALA A 76 -12.87 32.49 13.07
C ALA A 76 -13.25 32.34 11.59
N ARG A 77 -12.46 31.59 10.81
CA ARG A 77 -12.78 31.28 9.40
C ARG A 77 -14.12 30.55 9.26
N ARG A 78 -14.38 29.59 10.15
CA ARG A 78 -15.64 28.83 10.14
C ARG A 78 -16.83 29.71 10.56
N GLY A 79 -16.66 30.57 11.56
CA GLY A 79 -17.66 31.56 11.98
C GLY A 79 -18.01 32.55 10.86
N ALA A 80 -17.02 33.06 10.13
CA ALA A 80 -17.21 33.96 8.99
C ALA A 80 -17.83 33.27 7.75
N ALA A 81 -17.70 31.96 7.62
CA ALA A 81 -18.39 31.17 6.61
C ALA A 81 -19.86 30.89 6.98
N LEU A 82 -20.18 30.84 8.27
CA LEU A 82 -21.53 30.60 8.80
C LEU A 82 -22.40 31.87 8.85
N HIS A 83 -21.81 33.06 9.03
CA HIS A 83 -22.53 34.35 9.05
C HIS A 83 -22.75 34.97 7.65
N ARG A 84 -22.36 34.26 6.58
CA ARG A 84 -22.55 34.69 5.18
C ARG A 84 -23.78 34.02 4.56
N LYS A 85 -24.87 33.96 5.33
CA LYS A 85 -26.21 33.50 4.91
C LYS A 85 -27.25 34.49 5.36
#